data_AF-A0A9N7VD80-F1
#
_entry.id   AF-A0A9N7VD80-F1
#
_cell.length_a   1.000
_cell.length_b   1.000
_cell.length_c   1.000
_cell.angle_alpha   90.00
_cell.angle_beta   90.00
_cell.angle_gamma   90.00
#
_symmetry.space_group_name_H-M   'P 1'
#
loop_
_entity.id
_entity.type
_entity.pdbx_description
1 polymer ?
#
loop_
_entity_poly.entity_id
_entity_poly.type
_entity_poly.pdbx_seq_one_letter_code
_entity_poly.pdbx_strand_id
1 'polypeptide(L)'
;MAALLLLLLSGVGALFLACDAQEAYDKLPETYRRGVDLALEKLNSHAGIQHHFLYFRSVTKSDFEGNILGFDVSYIYHHFFLKATKCQRGIADSSACRFRNDRPLVDCAVCYKTFRGEVEQEPKPYVHCIHKPALTEEMKVGRVEHCNRMGYSSGAPTLLASTGAD
;
A
#
# COMPACT_ATOMS: atom_id res chain seq x y z
N MET A 1 -1.91 -54.17 22.00
CA MET A 1 -2.54 -52.83 22.11
C MET A 1 -1.44 -51.81 22.38
N ALA A 2 -0.70 -51.37 21.35
CA ALA A 2 0.39 -50.39 21.50
C ALA A 2 0.72 -49.69 20.17
N ALA A 3 0.51 -50.36 19.03
CA ALA A 3 0.79 -49.78 17.71
C ALA A 3 -0.25 -48.75 17.23
N LEU A 4 -1.47 -48.75 17.81
CA LEU A 4 -2.55 -47.85 17.37
C LEU A 4 -2.47 -46.44 17.98
N LEU A 5 -1.74 -46.28 19.09
CA LEU A 5 -1.60 -45.01 19.82
C LEU A 5 -0.52 -44.09 19.23
N LEU A 6 0.38 -44.61 18.39
CA LEU A 6 1.45 -43.83 17.76
C LEU A 6 1.01 -43.12 16.47
N LEU A 7 -0.10 -43.54 15.86
CA LEU A 7 -0.66 -42.93 14.64
C LEU A 7 -1.55 -41.70 14.93
N LEU A 8 -1.96 -41.50 16.18
CA LEU A 8 -2.82 -40.38 16.59
C LEU A 8 -2.03 -39.13 17.01
N LEU A 9 -0.70 -39.21 17.11
CA LEU A 9 0.18 -38.10 17.52
C LEU A 9 0.86 -37.38 16.35
N SER A 10 0.64 -37.83 15.10
CA SER A 10 1.26 -37.27 13.90
C SER A 10 0.29 -36.45 13.03
N GLY A 11 -0.89 -36.10 13.54
CA GLY A 11 -1.90 -35.35 12.81
C GLY A 11 -2.20 -34.02 13.48
N VAL A 12 -2.11 -32.93 12.70
CA VAL A 12 -2.63 -31.59 13.02
C VAL A 12 -1.77 -30.74 13.97
N GLY A 13 -0.46 -30.74 13.70
CA GLY A 13 0.45 -29.66 14.08
C GLY A 13 0.90 -28.85 12.88
N ALA A 14 0.05 -28.69 11.86
CA ALA A 14 0.28 -27.66 10.84
C ALA A 14 0.00 -26.31 11.50
N LEU A 15 0.98 -25.81 12.25
CA LEU A 15 1.10 -24.40 12.57
C LEU A 15 0.86 -23.66 11.26
N PHE A 16 -0.32 -23.05 11.13
CA PHE A 16 -0.55 -21.97 10.20
C PHE A 16 0.45 -20.89 10.59
N LEU A 17 1.67 -20.99 10.04
CA LEU A 17 2.60 -19.90 9.97
C LEU A 17 1.89 -18.86 9.13
N ALA A 18 1.07 -18.04 9.80
CA ALA A 18 0.55 -16.81 9.24
C ALA A 18 1.73 -16.15 8.55
N CYS A 19 1.56 -15.84 7.26
CA CYS A 19 2.64 -15.19 6.54
C CYS A 19 2.96 -13.89 7.29
N ASP A 20 4.22 -13.67 7.70
CA ASP A 20 4.67 -12.43 8.38
C ASP A 20 4.19 -11.15 7.64
N ALA A 21 3.92 -11.29 6.33
CA ALA A 21 3.29 -10.29 5.47
C ALA A 21 1.94 -9.80 5.98
N GLN A 22 1.05 -10.72 6.38
CA GLN A 22 -0.33 -10.42 6.75
C GLN A 22 -0.36 -9.65 8.06
N GLU A 23 0.42 -10.10 9.05
CA GLU A 23 0.54 -9.40 10.33
C GLU A 23 1.07 -7.96 10.16
N ALA A 24 2.09 -7.78 9.31
CA ALA A 24 2.65 -6.45 9.05
C ALA A 24 1.64 -5.53 8.34
N TYR A 25 0.84 -6.08 7.42
CA TYR A 25 -0.21 -5.36 6.71
C TYR A 25 -1.38 -5.00 7.66
N ASP A 26 -1.81 -5.94 8.50
CA ASP A 26 -2.94 -5.75 9.43
C ASP A 26 -2.66 -4.66 10.49
N LYS A 27 -1.38 -4.46 10.83
CA LYS A 27 -0.91 -3.38 11.73
C LYS A 27 -0.87 -2.00 11.08
N LEU A 28 -1.09 -1.87 9.77
CA LEU A 28 -1.14 -0.56 9.12
C LEU A 28 -2.44 0.16 9.46
N PRO A 29 -2.39 1.49 9.73
CA PRO A 29 -3.60 2.29 9.80
C PRO A 29 -4.38 2.19 8.48
N GLU A 30 -5.71 2.28 8.56
CA GLU A 30 -6.60 2.07 7.42
C GLU A 30 -6.27 2.98 6.24
N THR A 31 -5.98 4.25 6.50
CA THR A 31 -5.58 5.21 5.47
C THR A 31 -4.41 4.69 4.66
N TYR A 32 -3.34 4.23 5.31
CA TYR A 32 -2.15 3.69 4.66
C TYR A 32 -2.36 2.33 3.98
N ARG A 33 -3.29 1.50 4.49
CA ARG A 33 -3.68 0.23 3.84
C ARG A 33 -4.32 0.48 2.47
N ARG A 34 -5.23 1.45 2.37
CA ARG A 34 -5.85 1.84 1.09
C ARG A 34 -4.80 2.18 0.02
N GLY A 35 -3.72 2.87 0.41
CA GLY A 35 -2.59 3.16 -0.48
C GLY A 35 -1.82 1.91 -0.94
N VAL A 36 -1.67 0.91 -0.07
CA VAL A 36 -1.08 -0.39 -0.42
C VAL A 36 -1.99 -1.14 -1.39
N ASP A 37 -3.29 -1.13 -1.15
CA ASP A 37 -4.28 -1.82 -1.99
C ASP A 37 -4.31 -1.23 -3.40
N LEU A 38 -4.30 0.10 -3.53
CA LEU A 38 -4.17 0.79 -4.82
C LEU A 38 -2.91 0.37 -5.58
N ALA A 39 -1.79 0.22 -4.88
CA ALA A 39 -0.55 -0.24 -5.49
C ALA A 39 -0.62 -1.69 -5.95
N LEU A 40 -1.20 -2.57 -5.13
CA LEU A 40 -1.39 -3.98 -5.46
C LEU A 40 -2.35 -4.17 -6.63
N GLU A 41 -3.45 -3.43 -6.67
CA GLU A 41 -4.40 -3.42 -7.79
C GLU A 41 -3.69 -3.03 -9.10
N LYS A 42 -2.98 -1.89 -9.10
CA LYS A 42 -2.24 -1.42 -10.27
C LYS A 42 -1.16 -2.41 -10.70
N LEU A 43 -0.40 -2.97 -9.76
CA LEU A 43 0.61 -3.98 -10.06
C LEU A 43 -0.01 -5.24 -10.67
N ASN A 44 -1.09 -5.75 -10.07
CA ASN A 44 -1.77 -6.96 -10.53
C ASN A 44 -2.45 -6.79 -11.90
N SER A 45 -2.82 -5.57 -12.29
CA SER A 45 -3.33 -5.27 -13.63
C SER A 45 -2.28 -5.37 -14.73
N HIS A 46 -0.98 -5.32 -14.39
CA HIS A 46 0.09 -5.34 -15.37
C HIS A 46 0.34 -6.75 -15.92
N ALA A 47 0.28 -6.90 -17.25
CA ALA A 47 0.37 -8.20 -17.93
C ALA A 47 1.68 -8.97 -17.67
N GLY A 48 2.77 -8.27 -17.35
CA GLY A 48 4.06 -8.87 -17.03
C GLY A 48 4.15 -9.50 -15.63
N ILE A 49 3.15 -9.32 -14.77
CA ILE A 49 3.17 -9.80 -13.39
C ILE A 49 2.65 -11.24 -13.31
N GLN A 50 3.54 -12.16 -12.95
CA GLN A 50 3.25 -13.59 -12.84
C GLN A 50 3.02 -14.07 -11.40
N HIS A 51 3.64 -13.38 -10.44
CA HIS A 51 3.60 -13.76 -9.03
C HIS A 51 2.68 -12.86 -8.24
N HIS A 52 2.13 -13.41 -7.16
CA HIS A 52 1.40 -12.62 -6.19
C HIS A 52 2.38 -11.83 -5.32
N PHE A 53 2.11 -10.55 -5.11
CA PHE A 53 2.89 -9.65 -4.27
C PHE A 53 2.13 -9.34 -2.99
N LEU A 54 2.85 -9.26 -1.88
CA LEU A 54 2.29 -8.85 -0.60
C LEU A 54 3.09 -7.66 -0.03
N TYR A 55 2.43 -6.89 0.82
CA TYR A 55 3.08 -5.85 1.61
C TYR A 55 4.17 -6.45 2.50
N PHE A 56 5.33 -5.82 2.48
CA PHE A 56 6.47 -6.26 3.30
C PHE A 56 6.70 -5.31 4.47
N ARG A 57 6.89 -4.01 4.18
CA ARG A 57 7.06 -2.96 5.21
C ARG A 57 6.97 -1.56 4.61
N SER A 58 6.57 -0.60 5.43
CA SER A 58 6.72 0.83 5.15
C SER A 58 8.16 1.30 5.31
N VAL A 59 8.50 2.33 4.55
CA VAL A 59 9.77 3.07 4.61
C VAL A 59 9.54 4.46 5.15
N THR A 60 8.59 5.19 4.55
CA THR A 60 8.22 6.54 4.96
C THR A 60 6.72 6.71 4.83
N LYS A 61 6.15 7.40 5.81
CA LYS A 61 4.74 7.76 5.87
C LYS A 61 4.66 9.22 6.23
N SER A 62 3.80 9.94 5.54
CA SER A 62 3.42 11.27 5.96
C SER A 62 2.01 11.53 5.49
N ASP A 63 1.20 12.00 6.40
CA ASP A 63 -0.09 12.58 6.14
C ASP A 63 -0.05 14.01 6.65
N PHE A 64 -0.58 14.93 5.85
CA PHE A 64 -0.92 16.24 6.37
C PHE A 64 -2.44 16.37 6.27
N GLU A 65 -3.04 16.54 7.44
CA GLU A 65 -4.43 16.91 7.56
C GLU A 65 -4.58 18.35 7.11
N GLY A 66 -5.43 18.57 6.12
CA GLY A 66 -6.03 19.87 5.88
C GLY A 66 -7.07 20.17 6.96
N ASN A 67 -6.73 19.98 8.24
CA ASN A 67 -7.57 20.30 9.40
C ASN A 67 -7.66 21.81 9.63
N ILE A 68 -7.85 22.53 8.54
CA ILE A 68 -8.49 23.83 8.57
C ILE A 68 -9.92 23.55 9.02
N LEU A 69 -10.16 23.66 10.34
CA LEU A 69 -11.45 23.76 11.02
C LEU A 69 -12.66 23.21 10.22
N GLY A 70 -12.82 21.88 10.19
CA GLY A 70 -14.07 21.23 9.79
C GLY A 70 -14.13 20.57 8.40
N PHE A 71 -13.03 20.50 7.65
CA PHE A 71 -12.98 19.76 6.39
C PHE A 71 -12.17 18.48 6.57
N ASP A 72 -12.83 17.31 6.54
CA ASP A 72 -12.21 15.97 6.66
C ASP A 72 -11.36 15.61 5.43
N VAL A 73 -10.40 16.45 5.06
CA VAL A 73 -9.53 16.28 3.90
C VAL A 73 -8.10 16.03 4.36
N SER A 74 -7.50 14.96 3.88
CA SER A 74 -6.08 14.65 4.14
C SER A 74 -5.37 14.31 2.85
N TYR A 75 -4.07 14.59 2.80
CA TYR A 75 -3.22 14.14 1.71
C TYR A 75 -2.21 13.16 2.28
N ILE A 76 -2.21 11.96 1.71
CA ILE A 76 -1.41 10.84 2.19
C ILE A 76 -0.25 10.63 1.24
N TYR A 77 0.94 10.43 1.80
CA TYR A 77 2.11 9.91 1.12
C TYR A 77 2.60 8.66 1.85
N HIS A 78 2.78 7.58 1.08
CA HIS A 78 3.22 6.31 1.61
C HIS A 78 4.28 5.69 0.69
N HIS A 79 5.50 5.57 1.21
CA HIS A 79 6.60 4.83 0.60
C HIS A 79 6.77 3.50 1.32
N PHE A 80 6.70 2.39 0.58
CA PHE A 80 6.75 1.05 1.14
C PHE A 80 7.33 0.04 0.14
N PHE A 81 7.67 -1.15 0.65
CA PHE A 81 8.12 -2.26 -0.15
C PHE A 81 7.03 -3.31 -0.29
N LEU A 82 6.88 -3.82 -1.52
CA LEU A 82 6.18 -5.05 -1.81
C LEU A 82 7.20 -6.16 -2.08
N LYS A 83 6.83 -7.38 -1.74
CA LYS A 83 7.68 -8.56 -1.93
C LYS A 83 6.91 -9.67 -2.63
N ALA A 84 7.54 -10.26 -3.64
CA ALA A 84 6.97 -11.38 -4.37
C ALA A 84 6.82 -12.60 -3.46
N THR A 85 5.78 -13.39 -3.70
CA THR A 85 5.52 -14.64 -3.01
C THR A 85 5.72 -15.83 -3.94
N LYS A 86 5.67 -17.05 -3.39
CA LYS A 86 5.72 -18.29 -4.17
C LYS A 86 4.42 -18.57 -4.92
N CYS A 87 3.35 -17.84 -4.61
CA CYS A 87 2.04 -17.99 -5.22
C CYS A 87 1.99 -17.36 -6.61
N GLN A 88 1.17 -17.95 -7.48
CA GLN A 88 0.83 -17.36 -8.77
C GLN A 88 -0.15 -16.18 -8.58
N ARG A 89 -0.17 -15.26 -9.54
CA ARG A 89 -1.17 -14.18 -9.58
C ARG A 89 -2.59 -14.78 -9.67
N GLY A 90 -3.56 -14.15 -8.99
CA GLY A 90 -4.98 -14.52 -9.10
C GLY A 90 -5.48 -15.55 -8.08
N ILE A 91 -4.66 -15.94 -7.10
CA ILE A 91 -5.12 -16.77 -5.98
C ILE A 91 -5.96 -15.92 -5.02
N ALA A 92 -7.13 -16.41 -4.65
CA ALA A 92 -8.06 -15.71 -3.75
C ALA A 92 -7.60 -15.71 -2.29
N ASP A 93 -7.00 -16.81 -1.82
CA ASP A 93 -6.44 -16.93 -0.47
C ASP A 93 -4.91 -16.83 -0.50
N SER A 94 -4.39 -15.69 -0.05
CA SER A 94 -2.95 -15.42 0.03
C SER A 94 -2.35 -15.64 1.42
N SER A 95 -3.14 -16.09 2.40
CA SER A 95 -2.72 -16.23 3.80
C SER A 95 -1.54 -17.20 3.98
N ALA A 96 -1.46 -18.24 3.15
CA ALA A 96 -0.40 -19.23 3.13
C ALA A 96 0.78 -18.87 2.19
N CYS A 97 0.71 -17.75 1.46
CA CYS A 97 1.68 -17.40 0.42
C CYS A 97 3.00 -16.91 1.02
N ARG A 98 3.98 -17.80 1.08
CA ARG A 98 5.32 -17.45 1.59
C ARG A 98 6.08 -16.53 0.66
N PHE A 99 6.81 -15.59 1.24
CA PHE A 99 7.72 -14.72 0.51
C PHE A 99 8.83 -15.49 -0.22
N ARG A 100 9.27 -14.90 -1.33
CA ARG A 100 10.44 -15.30 -2.11
C ARG A 100 11.61 -14.39 -1.80
N ASN A 101 12.80 -14.97 -1.72
CA ASN A 101 14.05 -14.24 -1.49
C ASN A 101 14.94 -14.17 -2.74
N ASP A 102 14.57 -14.87 -3.82
CA ASP A 102 15.31 -14.94 -5.08
C ASP A 102 14.98 -13.80 -6.06
N ARG A 103 14.09 -12.87 -5.66
CA ARG A 103 13.66 -11.74 -6.48
C ARG A 103 13.84 -10.42 -5.74
N PRO A 104 14.17 -9.33 -6.44
CA PRO A 104 14.28 -8.02 -5.82
C PRO A 104 12.92 -7.53 -5.29
N LEU A 105 12.97 -6.74 -4.21
CA LEU A 105 11.80 -6.01 -3.71
C LEU A 105 11.28 -5.04 -4.77
N VAL A 106 9.97 -4.80 -4.73
CA VAL A 106 9.34 -3.71 -5.46
C VAL A 106 9.23 -2.52 -4.52
N ASP A 107 9.80 -1.40 -4.92
CA ASP A 107 9.78 -0.13 -4.20
C ASP A 107 8.63 0.73 -4.75
N CYS A 108 7.63 0.97 -3.90
CA CYS A 108 6.40 1.67 -4.24
C CYS A 108 6.30 2.99 -3.47
N ALA A 109 5.98 4.07 -4.18
CA ALA A 109 5.49 5.29 -3.58
C ALA A 109 4.08 5.58 -4.10
N VAL A 110 3.17 5.91 -3.18
CA VAL A 110 1.81 6.31 -3.49
C VAL A 110 1.48 7.62 -2.79
N CYS A 111 0.65 8.43 -3.44
CA CYS A 111 0.00 9.55 -2.78
C CYS A 111 -1.37 9.83 -3.38
N TYR A 112 -2.27 10.27 -2.52
CA TYR A 112 -3.67 10.52 -2.85
C TYR A 112 -4.29 11.44 -1.81
N LYS A 113 -5.39 12.06 -2.22
CA LYS A 113 -6.26 12.82 -1.35
C LYS A 113 -7.31 11.89 -0.74
N THR A 114 -7.67 12.13 0.51
CA THR A 114 -8.84 11.53 1.13
C THR A 114 -9.88 12.60 1.49
N PHE A 115 -11.15 12.20 1.48
CA PHE A 115 -12.27 12.97 2.02
C PHE A 115 -13.13 12.07 2.89
N ARG A 116 -13.32 12.44 4.18
CA ARG A 116 -14.03 11.60 5.17
C ARG A 116 -13.47 10.17 5.25
N GLY A 117 -12.16 10.05 5.14
CA GLY A 117 -11.44 8.77 5.13
C GLY A 117 -11.46 8.02 3.80
N GLU A 118 -12.28 8.43 2.83
CA GLU A 118 -12.38 7.82 1.51
C GLU A 118 -11.35 8.35 0.53
N VAL A 119 -10.83 7.50 -0.36
CA VAL A 119 -9.85 7.93 -1.38
C VAL A 119 -10.59 8.69 -2.48
N GLU A 120 -10.18 9.94 -2.69
CA GLU A 120 -10.71 10.77 -3.76
C GLU A 120 -10.08 10.36 -5.10
N GLN A 121 -10.90 10.35 -6.16
CA GLN A 121 -10.44 10.09 -7.52
C GLN A 121 -9.88 11.34 -8.21
N GLU A 122 -10.15 12.51 -7.66
CA GLU A 122 -9.63 13.79 -8.13
C GLU A 122 -8.98 14.56 -6.97
N PRO A 123 -7.67 14.86 -7.03
CA PRO A 123 -6.73 14.47 -8.09
C PRO A 123 -6.51 12.95 -8.14
N LYS A 124 -6.25 12.43 -9.35
CA LYS A 124 -6.01 10.99 -9.56
C LYS A 124 -4.91 10.46 -8.64
N PRO A 125 -5.17 9.39 -7.86
CA PRO A 125 -4.15 8.76 -7.03
C PRO A 125 -2.88 8.43 -7.83
N TYR A 126 -1.75 8.90 -7.31
CA TYR A 126 -0.45 8.59 -7.87
C TYR A 126 0.07 7.30 -7.26
N VAL A 127 0.46 6.37 -8.13
CA VAL A 127 1.02 5.08 -7.75
C VAL A 127 2.19 4.78 -8.67
N HIS A 128 3.39 4.66 -8.08
CA HIS A 128 4.60 4.36 -8.81
C HIS A 128 5.40 3.26 -8.10
N CYS A 129 5.41 2.08 -8.70
CA CYS A 129 6.06 0.87 -8.18
C CYS A 129 7.09 0.36 -9.18
N ILE A 130 8.33 0.15 -8.72
CA ILE A 130 9.46 -0.25 -9.56
C ILE A 130 10.30 -1.27 -8.81
N HIS A 131 10.81 -2.29 -9.50
CA HIS A 131 11.79 -3.19 -8.89
C HIS A 131 13.02 -2.39 -8.43
N LYS A 132 13.41 -2.54 -7.16
CA LYS A 132 14.45 -1.73 -6.52
C LYS A 132 15.75 -1.56 -7.32
N PRO A 133 16.26 -2.59 -8.05
CA PRO A 133 17.46 -2.42 -8.89
C PRO A 133 17.31 -1.45 -10.06
N ALA A 134 16.08 -1.22 -10.55
CA ALA A 134 15.78 -0.32 -11.65
C ALA A 134 15.36 1.08 -11.18
N LEU A 135 15.29 1.32 -9.87
CA LEU A 135 14.89 2.61 -9.32
C LEU A 135 16.08 3.57 -9.27
N THR A 136 15.98 4.70 -9.98
CA THR A 136 17.00 5.76 -9.97
C THR A 136 16.71 6.84 -8.92
N GLU A 137 17.69 7.70 -8.64
CA GLU A 137 17.48 8.83 -7.71
C GLU A 137 16.52 9.88 -8.30
N GLU A 138 16.57 10.12 -9.61
CA GLU A 138 15.65 11.05 -10.29
C GLU A 138 14.20 10.58 -10.13
N MET A 139 13.97 9.27 -10.20
CA MET A 139 12.65 8.68 -9.98
C MET A 139 12.17 8.83 -8.53
N LYS A 140 13.09 8.80 -7.54
CA LYS A 140 12.75 9.03 -6.13
C LYS A 140 12.37 10.47 -5.88
N VAL A 141 13.17 11.42 -6.39
CA VAL A 141 12.88 12.86 -6.30
C VAL A 141 11.55 13.18 -6.97
N GLY A 142 11.33 12.67 -8.20
CA GLY A 142 10.09 12.88 -8.93
C GLY A 142 8.84 12.36 -8.22
N ARG A 143 8.94 11.27 -7.43
CA ARG A 143 7.82 10.79 -6.59
C ARG A 143 7.44 11.82 -5.53
N VAL A 144 8.43 12.36 -4.82
CA VAL A 144 8.21 13.34 -3.74
C VAL A 144 7.65 14.64 -4.32
N GLU A 145 8.25 15.15 -5.40
CA GLU A 145 7.80 16.38 -6.06
C GLU A 145 6.37 16.27 -6.59
N HIS A 146 6.00 15.12 -7.18
CA HIS A 146 4.64 14.89 -7.65
C HIS A 146 3.63 14.94 -6.50
N CYS A 147 3.93 14.25 -5.39
CA CYS A 147 3.06 14.19 -4.23
C CYS A 147 2.95 15.54 -3.51
N ASN A 148 4.04 16.28 -3.39
CA ASN A 148 4.02 17.65 -2.85
C ASN A 148 3.12 18.54 -3.71
N ARG A 149 3.26 18.49 -5.04
CA ARG A 149 2.43 19.29 -5.95
C ARG A 149 0.95 18.97 -5.79
N MET A 150 0.58 17.70 -5.69
CA MET A 150 -0.80 17.25 -5.47
C MET A 150 -1.39 17.89 -4.20
N GLY A 151 -0.62 17.85 -3.10
CA GLY A 151 -1.01 18.46 -1.84
C GLY A 151 -1.19 19.97 -1.90
N TYR A 152 -0.25 20.68 -2.54
CA TYR A 152 -0.27 22.14 -2.61
C TYR A 152 -1.28 22.70 -3.63
N SER A 153 -1.51 22.03 -4.77
CA SER A 153 -2.42 22.52 -5.82
C SER A 153 -3.88 22.54 -5.38
N SER A 154 -4.26 21.65 -4.47
CA SER A 154 -5.63 21.55 -3.98
C SER A 154 -5.92 22.52 -2.82
N GLY A 155 -4.90 23.26 -2.35
CA GLY A 155 -5.02 24.35 -1.38
C GLY A 155 -5.10 25.75 -2.02
N ALA A 156 -5.42 25.86 -3.32
CA ALA A 156 -5.68 27.16 -3.93
C ALA A 156 -6.73 27.90 -3.10
N PRO A 157 -6.48 29.14 -2.66
CA PRO A 157 -7.39 29.85 -1.80
C PRO A 157 -8.68 30.06 -2.60
N THR A 158 -9.74 29.37 -2.22
CA THR A 158 -11.09 29.88 -2.47
C THR A 158 -11.16 31.18 -1.67
N LEU A 159 -10.66 32.27 -2.26
CA LEU A 159 -10.91 33.62 -1.80
C LEU A 159 -12.41 33.72 -1.66
N LEU A 160 -12.88 33.77 -0.43
CA LEU A 160 -14.22 34.21 -0.10
C LEU A 160 -14.37 35.60 -0.70
N ALA A 161 -14.89 35.67 -1.92
CA ALA A 161 -15.39 36.89 -2.50
C ALA A 161 -16.66 37.26 -1.73
N SER A 162 -16.48 37.80 -0.52
CA SER A 162 -17.50 38.60 0.14
C SER A 162 -17.57 39.92 -0.62
N THR A 163 -18.40 39.98 -1.65
CA THR A 163 -18.94 41.27 -2.07
C THR A 163 -19.99 41.64 -1.04
N GLY A 164 -19.58 42.32 0.03
CA GLY A 164 -20.49 43.15 0.79
C GLY A 164 -21.02 44.21 -0.17
N ALA A 165 -22.30 44.10 -0.54
CA ALA A 165 -23.02 45.20 -1.14
C ALA A 165 -23.65 45.96 0.04
N ASP A 166 -23.14 47.18 0.26
CA ASP A 166 -23.78 48.21 1.08
C ASP A 166 -25.13 48.64 0.47
#